data_AF-A0A2D2DTC8-F1
#
_entry.id   AF-A0A2D2DTC8-F1
#
_cell.length_a   1.000
_cell.length_b   1.000
_cell.length_c   1.000
_cell.angle_alpha   90.00
_cell.angle_beta   90.00
_cell.angle_gamma   90.00
#
_symmetry.space_group_name_H-M   'P 1'
#
loop_
_entity.id
_entity.type
_entity.pdbx_description
1 polymer ?
#
loop_
_entity_poly.entity_id
_entity_poly.type
_entity_poly.pdbx_seq_one_letter_code
_entity_poly.pdbx_strand_id
1 'polypeptide(L)' 'MTPLNGNFGLEYAPTPFLMRLGRREVLVTRDFRKRFYPVNPIIECDTGVEPGHVEVLLLRRWLLILSKAH' A
#
# COMPACT_ATOMS: atom_id res chain seq x y z
N MET A 1 -13.77 -16.66 6.68
CA MET A 1 -13.56 -15.21 6.88
C MET A 1 -12.13 -15.04 7.32
N THR A 2 -11.23 -14.71 6.40
CA THR A 2 -9.83 -14.42 6.71
C THR A 2 -9.64 -12.91 6.56
N PRO A 3 -9.20 -12.18 7.59
CA PRO A 3 -8.74 -10.81 7.41
C PRO A 3 -7.56 -10.85 6.45
N LEU A 4 -7.43 -9.83 5.58
CA LEU A 4 -6.32 -9.58 4.64
C LEU A 4 -5.15 -10.58 4.79
N ASN A 5 -5.20 -11.71 4.10
CA ASN A 5 -4.06 -12.63 4.04
C ASN A 5 -3.08 -12.15 2.97
N GLY A 6 -2.81 -10.84 2.98
CA GLY A 6 -1.98 -10.08 2.04
C GLY A 6 -0.61 -9.76 2.63
N ASN A 7 -0.07 -10.65 3.47
CA ASN A 7 1.23 -10.48 4.15
C ASN A 7 2.45 -10.46 3.19
N PHE A 8 2.25 -10.46 1.88
CA PHE A 8 3.35 -10.48 0.93
C PHE A 8 4.14 -9.16 0.97
N GLY A 9 5.30 -9.20 1.63
CA GLY A 9 6.22 -8.05 1.78
C GLY A 9 5.94 -7.16 3.00
N LEU A 10 4.78 -7.29 3.65
CA LEU A 10 4.45 -6.55 4.88
C LEU A 10 5.32 -6.94 6.07
N GLU A 11 5.88 -8.15 6.07
CA GLU A 11 6.83 -8.60 7.10
C GLU A 11 8.10 -7.73 7.16
N TYR A 12 8.45 -7.10 6.03
CA TYR A 12 9.57 -6.17 5.92
C TYR A 12 9.15 -4.70 6.02
N ALA A 13 7.84 -4.45 6.08
CA ALA A 13 7.32 -3.10 6.16
C ALA A 13 7.55 -2.54 7.57
N PRO A 14 8.14 -1.34 7.70
CA PRO A 14 8.20 -0.67 8.98
C PRO A 14 6.77 -0.42 9.50
N THR A 15 6.62 -0.42 10.83
CA THR A 15 5.35 -0.46 11.56
C THR A 15 4.23 0.26 10.82
N PRO A 16 3.38 -0.49 10.08
CA PRO A 16 2.33 0.11 9.30
C PRO A 16 1.19 0.57 10.21
N PHE A 17 0.41 1.55 9.77
CA PHE A 17 -0.88 1.85 10.40
C PHE A 17 -2.01 1.62 9.40
N LEU A 18 -3.04 0.92 9.85
CA LEU A 18 -4.23 0.60 9.07
C LEU A 18 -5.37 1.52 9.54
N MET A 19 -6.01 2.20 8.60
CA MET A 19 -7.20 3.00 8.83
C MET A 19 -8.34 2.48 7.98
N ARG A 20 -9.51 2.33 8.58
CA ARG A 20 -10.74 1.95 7.87
C ARG A 20 -11.67 3.16 7.74
N LEU A 21 -12.06 3.48 6.51
CA LEU A 21 -13.05 4.50 6.19
C LEU A 21 -14.27 3.84 5.54
N GLY A 22 -15.28 3.51 6.36
CA GLY A 22 -16.49 2.84 5.90
C GLY A 22 -16.21 1.47 5.28
N ARG A 23 -16.37 1.35 3.95
CA ARG A 23 -16.11 0.14 3.16
C ARG A 23 -14.75 0.19 2.43
N ARG A 24 -13.83 1.04 2.87
CA ARG A 24 -12.48 1.14 2.33
C ARG A 24 -11.47 1.02 3.45
N GLU A 25 -10.37 0.37 3.16
CA GLU A 25 -9.23 0.25 4.05
C GLU A 25 -8.04 0.97 3.41
N VAL A 26 -7.25 1.61 4.26
CA VAL A 26 -6.07 2.38 3.89
C VAL A 26 -4.95 1.91 4.79
N LEU A 27 -4.00 1.20 4.22
CA LEU A 27 -2.76 0.86 4.88
C LEU A 27 -1.72 1.92 4.53
N VAL A 28 -1.08 2.48 5.53
CA VAL A 28 0.02 3.42 5.33
C VAL A 28 1.28 2.86 5.95
N THR A 29 2.34 2.80 5.16
CA THR A 29 3.66 2.36 5.59
C THR A 29 4.74 3.19 4.90
N ARG A 30 6.00 3.05 5.30
CA ARG A 30 7.09 3.62 4.51
C ARG A 30 7.37 2.72 3.31
N ASP A 31 7.77 3.32 2.20
CA ASP A 31 8.23 2.55 1.05
C ASP A 31 9.44 1.70 1.46
N PHE A 32 9.30 0.40 1.27
CA PHE A 32 10.32 -0.62 1.58
C PHE A 32 10.77 -1.35 0.32
N ARG A 33 10.22 -0.98 -0.85
CA ARG A 33 10.50 -1.65 -2.12
C ARG A 33 11.69 -1.00 -2.82
N LYS A 34 12.56 -1.84 -3.38
CA LYS A 34 13.59 -1.38 -4.32
C LYS A 34 12.92 -1.22 -5.69
N ARG A 35 12.89 0.01 -6.20
CA ARG A 35 12.33 0.32 -7.52
C ARG A 35 13.45 0.44 -8.54
N PHE A 36 13.28 -0.24 -9.68
CA PHE A 36 14.27 -0.28 -10.77
C PHE A 36 13.92 0.67 -11.93
N TYR A 37 12.98 1.59 -11.70
CA TYR A 37 12.48 2.55 -12.67
C TYR A 37 12.39 3.95 -12.04
N PRO A 38 12.47 5.03 -12.84
CA PRO A 38 12.29 6.39 -12.33
C PRO A 38 10.85 6.60 -11.86
N VAL A 39 10.68 7.03 -10.61
CA VAL A 39 9.37 7.36 -10.01
C VAL A 39 9.15 8.86 -9.96
N ASN A 40 7.91 9.29 -10.14
CA ASN A 40 7.51 10.66 -9.90
C ASN A 40 7.86 11.06 -8.44
N PRO A 41 8.53 12.20 -8.21
CA PRO A 41 8.94 12.62 -6.88
C PRO A 41 7.79 12.95 -5.94
N ILE A 42 6.61 13.27 -6.47
CA ILE A 42 5.46 13.73 -5.67
C ILE A 42 4.48 12.59 -5.45
N ILE A 43 4.00 12.00 -6.54
CA ILE A 43 2.96 10.98 -6.50
C ILE A 43 3.12 10.00 -7.66
N GLU A 44 3.14 8.71 -7.33
CA GLU A 44 3.10 7.61 -8.29
C GLU A 44 1.93 6.69 -7.90
N CYS A 45 1.12 6.30 -8.87
CA CYS A 45 0.03 5.35 -8.65
C CYS A 45 0.35 4.05 -9.38
N ASP A 46 0.19 2.92 -8.69
CA ASP A 46 0.44 1.59 -9.23
C ASP A 46 -0.75 0.66 -8.90
N THR A 47 -0.87 -0.40 -9.68
CA THR A 47 -1.82 -1.47 -9.40
C THR A 47 -1.34 -2.27 -8.20
N GLY A 48 -2.23 -2.49 -7.23
CA GLY A 48 -1.94 -3.42 -6.15
C GLY A 48 -1.87 -4.86 -6.67
N VAL A 49 -1.19 -5.73 -5.90
CA VAL A 49 -0.98 -7.13 -6.27
C VAL A 49 -2.30 -7.89 -6.44
N GLU A 50 -3.31 -7.56 -5.65
CA GLU A 50 -4.63 -8.18 -5.67
C GLU A 50 -5.68 -7.27 -6.32
N PRO A 51 -6.67 -7.83 -7.05
CA PRO A 51 -7.77 -7.05 -7.60
C PRO A 51 -8.47 -6.20 -6.54
N GLY A 52 -8.75 -4.94 -6.87
CA GLY A 52 -9.38 -4.00 -5.94
C GLY A 52 -8.43 -3.31 -4.97
N HIS A 53 -7.11 -3.48 -5.16
CA HIS A 53 -6.07 -2.75 -4.45
C HIS A 53 -5.40 -1.72 -5.37
N VAL A 54 -5.11 -0.55 -4.82
CA VAL A 54 -4.36 0.52 -5.48
C VAL A 54 -3.23 0.94 -4.55
N GLU A 55 -2.03 1.06 -5.09
CA GLU A 55 -0.87 1.53 -4.35
C GLU A 55 -0.52 2.95 -4.78
N VAL A 56 -0.22 3.81 -3.81
CA VAL A 56 0.20 5.19 -4.05
C VAL A 56 1.51 5.41 -3.33
N LEU A 57 2.57 5.71 -4.08
CA LEU A 57 3.81 6.22 -3.52
C LEU A 57 3.72 7.73 -3.42
N LEU A 58 3.77 8.24 -2.19
CA LEU A 58 3.73 9.65 -1.89
C LEU A 58 5.11 10.12 -1.40
N LEU A 59 5.62 11.18 -2.02
CA LEU A 59 6.90 11.82 -1.68
C LEU A 59 8.10 10.85 -1.67
N ARG A 60 8.06 9.80 -2.50
CA ARG A 60 9.06 8.70 -2.56
C ARG A 60 9.35 8.04 -1.21
N ARG A 61 8.43 8.15 -0.25
CA ARG A 61 8.68 7.75 1.15
C ARG A 61 7.54 7.00 1.77
N TRP A 62 6.30 7.39 1.45
CA TRP A 62 5.11 6.80 2.04
C TRP A 62 4.41 5.96 0.99
N LEU A 63 4.18 4.70 1.31
CA LEU A 63 3.39 3.78 0.51
C LEU A 63 2.01 3.69 1.13
N LEU A 64 1.00 4.10 0.38
CA LEU A 64 -0.41 4.00 0.76
C LEU A 64 -1.03 2.89 -0.08
N ILE A 65 -1.61 1.89 0.58
CA ILE A 65 -2.35 0.82 -0.08
C ILE A 65 -3.82 1.03 0.23
N LEU A 66 -4.59 1.34 -0.81
CA LEU A 66 -6.03 1.51 -0.76
C LEU A 66 -6.67 0.19 -1.17
N SER A 67 -7.55 -0.35 -0.35
CA SER A 67 -8.32 -1.54 -0.67
C SER A 67 -9.81 -1.31 -0.44
N LYS A 68 -10.62 -2.05 -1.19
CA LYS A 68 -12.04 -2.21 -0.83
C LYS A 68 -12.10 -3.10 0.41
N ALA A 69 -12.65 -2.57 1.49
CA ALA A 69 -12.93 -3.38 2.67
C ALA A 69 -14.07 -4.33 2.32
N HIS A 70 -13.78 -5.64 2.36
CA HIS A 70 -14.74 -6.68 2.01
C HIS A 70 -15.64 -7.07 3.20
#